data_AF-A0A3D2B3K6-F1
#
_entry.id   AF-A0A3D2B3K6-F1
#
_cell.length_a   1.000
_cell.length_b   1.000
_cell.length_c   1.000
_cell.angle_alpha   90.00
_cell.angle_beta   90.00
_cell.angle_gamma   90.00
#
_symmetry.space_group_name_H-M   'P 1'
#
loop_
_entity.id
_entity.type
_entity.pdbx_description
1 polymer ?
#
loop_
_entity_poly.entity_id
_entity_poly.type
_entity_poly.pdbx_seq_one_letter_code
_entity_poly.pdbx_strand_id
1 'polypeptide(L)'
;AFLQPIVEALAHRQDRPLNQAGATVCPLCNWPPQFATLQDETETQGRRSLICALCSVEWPFPRTVCIKCGETNAESLNYHSADNLPYMRVEACDSCRTYIKVADLRTKGLLAPVVDELASVELDLWCKEQGLTKHQPNLLGM
;
A
#
# COMPACT_ATOMS: atom_id res chain seq x y z
N ALA A 1 11.60 -12.62 -3.55
CA ALA A 1 11.72 -12.27 -2.12
C ALA A 1 13.02 -12.71 -1.44
N PHE A 2 13.81 -13.66 -1.97
CA PHE A 2 15.06 -14.09 -1.33
C PHE A 2 16.05 -12.93 -1.04
N LEU A 3 16.02 -11.86 -1.83
CA LEU A 3 16.91 -10.71 -1.68
C LEU A 3 16.33 -9.56 -0.85
N GLN A 4 15.06 -9.61 -0.45
CA GLN A 4 14.40 -8.52 0.28
C GLN A 4 15.18 -8.03 1.51
N PRO A 5 15.62 -8.88 2.47
CA PRO A 5 16.34 -8.40 3.65
C PRO A 5 17.69 -7.73 3.32
N ILE A 6 18.34 -8.15 2.22
CA ILE A 6 19.59 -7.54 1.76
C ILE A 6 19.30 -6.16 1.17
N VAL A 7 18.26 -6.05 0.34
CA VAL A 7 17.90 -4.78 -0.33
C VAL A 7 17.35 -3.77 0.69
N GLU A 8 16.56 -4.20 1.67
CA GLU A 8 16.12 -3.37 2.80
C GLU A 8 17.30 -2.82 3.60
N ALA A 9 18.27 -3.68 3.94
CA ALA A 9 19.47 -3.26 4.66
C ALA A 9 20.32 -2.26 3.86
N LEU A 10 20.34 -2.36 2.53
CA LEU A 10 21.02 -1.40 1.65
C LEU A 10 20.24 -0.07 1.54
N ALA A 11 18.91 -0.14 1.47
CA ALA A 11 18.05 1.04 1.41
C ALA A 11 18.17 1.91 2.67
N HIS A 12 18.18 1.30 3.86
CA HIS A 12 18.36 2.02 5.13
C HIS A 12 19.72 2.70 5.29
N ARG A 13 20.72 2.35 4.47
CA ARG A 13 22.04 2.99 4.45
C ARG A 13 22.12 4.18 3.48
N GLN A 14 21.13 4.35 2.63
CA GLN A 14 21.08 5.43 1.65
C GLN A 14 20.32 6.62 2.21
N ASP A 15 21.04 7.67 2.58
CA ASP A 15 20.48 8.94 3.07
C ASP A 15 20.09 9.86 1.91
N ARG A 16 19.31 9.34 0.96
CA ARG A 16 18.82 10.12 -0.18
C ARG A 16 17.41 10.62 0.11
N PRO A 17 17.14 11.94 0.08
CA PRO A 17 15.79 12.44 0.23
C PRO A 17 14.91 11.90 -0.91
N LEU A 18 13.91 11.10 -0.56
CA LEU A 18 12.97 10.50 -1.50
C LEU A 18 11.90 11.54 -1.87
N ASN A 19 12.30 12.56 -2.62
CA ASN A 19 11.42 13.69 -2.94
C ASN A 19 10.61 13.45 -4.22
N GLN A 20 9.84 12.36 -4.27
CA GLN A 20 8.96 12.03 -5.40
C GLN A 20 7.54 11.72 -4.93
N ALA A 21 6.88 12.74 -4.37
CA ALA A 21 5.46 12.65 -4.06
C ALA A 21 4.67 12.29 -5.33
N GLY A 22 3.84 11.24 -5.26
CA GLY A 22 2.99 10.81 -6.37
C GLY A 22 3.63 9.86 -7.40
N ALA A 23 4.84 9.35 -7.15
CA ALA A 23 5.40 8.27 -7.97
C ALA A 23 4.61 6.95 -7.76
N THR A 24 4.25 6.26 -8.86
CA THR A 24 3.53 4.98 -8.83
C THR A 24 4.43 3.77 -8.56
N VAL A 25 5.75 3.97 -8.58
CA VAL A 25 6.79 2.99 -8.30
C VAL A 25 7.78 3.53 -7.28
N CYS A 26 8.54 2.65 -6.64
CA CYS A 26 9.49 3.04 -5.61
C CYS A 26 10.57 4.00 -6.17
N PRO A 27 10.78 5.18 -5.56
CA PRO A 27 11.78 6.14 -6.01
C PRO A 27 13.23 5.67 -5.82
N LEU A 28 13.45 4.60 -5.04
CA LEU A 28 14.77 4.03 -4.79
C LEU A 28 15.14 2.92 -5.79
N CYS A 29 14.28 1.91 -5.91
CA CYS A 29 14.57 0.70 -6.69
C CYS A 29 13.64 0.47 -7.88
N ASN A 30 12.72 1.41 -8.14
CA ASN A 30 11.75 1.37 -9.25
C ASN A 30 10.79 0.17 -9.22
N TRP A 31 10.67 -0.50 -8.07
CA TRP A 31 9.79 -1.64 -7.86
C TRP A 31 8.40 -1.19 -7.39
N PRO A 32 7.30 -1.88 -7.77
CA PRO A 32 5.96 -1.51 -7.36
C PRO A 32 5.73 -1.58 -5.84
N PRO A 33 4.78 -0.81 -5.31
CA PRO A 33 4.35 -0.91 -3.92
C PRO A 33 3.58 -2.21 -3.66
N GLN A 34 3.73 -2.80 -2.47
CA GLN A 34 2.95 -3.98 -2.05
C GLN A 34 1.64 -3.56 -1.37
N PHE A 35 1.75 -2.60 -0.45
CA PHE A 35 0.65 -2.08 0.35
C PHE A 35 0.90 -0.62 0.69
N ALA A 36 -0.06 0.00 1.36
CA ALA A 36 0.02 1.39 1.81
C ALA A 36 -0.28 1.51 3.30
N THR A 37 0.07 2.66 3.88
CA THR A 37 -0.30 3.04 5.25
C THR A 37 -1.03 4.38 5.24
N LEU A 38 -1.84 4.61 6.28
CA LEU A 38 -2.41 5.92 6.61
C LEU A 38 -1.92 6.33 7.98
N GLN A 39 -1.33 7.51 8.07
CA GLN A 39 -0.82 8.05 9.32
C GLN A 39 -1.12 9.54 9.44
N ASP A 40 -1.39 10.00 10.65
CA ASP A 40 -1.46 11.44 10.92
C ASP A 40 -0.04 12.00 11.08
N GLU A 41 0.25 13.09 10.37
CA GLU A 41 1.41 13.95 10.58
C GLU A 41 0.96 15.27 11.21
N THR A 42 1.93 16.07 11.69
CA THR A 42 1.69 17.36 12.36
C THR A 42 0.73 18.26 11.57
N GLU A 43 0.86 18.29 10.23
CA GLU A 43 0.09 19.18 9.35
C GLU A 43 -0.95 18.44 8.48
N THR A 44 -0.93 17.10 8.45
CA THR A 44 -1.75 16.32 7.50
C THR A 44 -2.38 15.11 8.20
N GLN A 45 -3.71 15.06 8.22
CA GLN A 45 -4.43 13.89 8.72
C GLN A 45 -4.56 12.79 7.65
N GLY A 46 -4.19 11.57 8.02
CA GLY A 46 -4.25 10.38 7.18
C GLY A 46 -3.43 10.50 5.90
N ARG A 47 -2.20 11.00 6.00
CA ARG A 47 -1.21 10.93 4.92
C ARG A 47 -1.10 9.48 4.47
N ARG A 48 -1.29 9.26 3.16
CA ARG A 48 -1.09 7.96 2.55
C ARG A 48 0.36 7.81 2.11
N SER A 49 0.96 6.71 2.51
CA SER A 49 2.28 6.31 2.04
C SER A 49 2.24 4.94 1.40
N LEU A 50 2.98 4.78 0.31
CA LEU A 50 3.19 3.49 -0.35
C LEU A 50 4.46 2.84 0.16
N ILE A 51 4.47 1.52 0.27
CA ILE A 51 5.61 0.75 0.75
C ILE A 51 6.07 -0.23 -0.32
N CYS A 52 7.35 -0.16 -0.67
CA CYS A 52 7.94 -0.94 -1.75
C CYS A 52 7.88 -2.45 -1.44
N ALA A 53 7.46 -3.26 -2.42
CA ALA A 53 7.44 -4.72 -2.26
C ALA A 53 8.84 -5.37 -2.24
N LEU A 54 9.91 -4.61 -2.47
CA LEU A 54 11.28 -5.13 -2.57
C LEU A 54 12.24 -4.54 -1.53
N CYS A 55 12.28 -3.22 -1.41
CA CYS A 55 13.23 -2.54 -0.51
C CYS A 55 12.58 -1.94 0.73
N SER A 56 11.25 -2.11 0.89
CA SER A 56 10.44 -1.57 1.98
C SER A 56 10.56 -0.07 2.24
N VAL A 57 11.12 0.67 1.27
CA VAL A 57 11.10 2.13 1.28
C VAL A 57 9.65 2.61 1.25
N GLU A 58 9.38 3.59 2.10
CA GLU A 58 8.10 4.30 2.18
C GLU A 58 8.19 5.64 1.43
N TRP A 59 7.15 6.00 0.68
CA TRP A 59 7.04 7.33 0.06
C TRP A 59 5.59 7.82 0.01
N PRO A 60 5.35 9.14 0.07
CA PRO A 60 4.00 9.69 0.07
C PRO A 60 3.33 9.57 -1.30
N PHE A 61 2.02 9.28 -1.29
CA PHE A 61 1.20 9.18 -2.50
C PHE A 61 -0.20 9.77 -2.26
N PRO A 62 -0.82 10.48 -3.24
CA PRO A 62 -2.14 11.06 -3.07
C PRO A 62 -3.24 10.04 -2.70
N ARG A 63 -4.18 10.44 -1.83
CA ARG A 63 -5.30 9.57 -1.38
C ARG A 63 -6.36 9.33 -2.46
N THR A 64 -6.60 10.33 -3.30
CA THR A 64 -7.68 10.33 -4.30
C THR A 64 -7.17 10.02 -5.69
N VAL A 65 -6.14 9.16 -5.79
CA VAL A 65 -5.53 8.76 -7.05
C VAL A 65 -5.32 7.25 -7.05
N CYS A 66 -5.72 6.58 -8.14
CA CYS A 66 -5.38 5.18 -8.35
C CYS A 66 -3.87 5.02 -8.59
N ILE A 67 -3.23 4.18 -7.80
CA ILE A 67 -1.78 3.91 -7.89
C ILE A 67 -1.34 3.26 -9.21
N LYS A 68 -2.26 2.66 -9.97
CA LYS A 68 -1.96 1.95 -11.22
C LYS A 68 -2.24 2.81 -12.44
N CYS A 69 -3.48 3.28 -12.60
CA CYS A 69 -3.91 3.98 -13.82
C CYS A 69 -4.04 5.50 -13.65
N GLY A 70 -3.87 6.03 -12.44
CA GLY A 70 -3.98 7.47 -12.18
C GLY A 70 -5.41 8.01 -12.16
N GLU A 71 -6.43 7.15 -12.07
CA GLU A 71 -7.84 7.57 -11.91
C GLU A 71 -7.99 8.52 -10.72
N THR A 72 -8.71 9.63 -10.92
CA THR A 72 -8.96 10.67 -9.92
C THR A 72 -10.44 10.84 -9.60
N ASN A 73 -11.35 10.22 -10.36
CA ASN A 73 -12.77 10.26 -10.07
C ASN A 73 -13.09 9.47 -8.79
N ALA A 74 -13.58 10.18 -7.77
CA ALA A 74 -13.92 9.60 -6.48
C ALA A 74 -14.98 8.50 -6.56
N GLU A 75 -15.91 8.56 -7.51
CA GLU A 75 -16.94 7.53 -7.70
C GLU A 75 -16.36 6.21 -8.23
N SER A 76 -15.18 6.26 -8.84
CA SER A 76 -14.47 5.08 -9.36
C SER A 76 -13.40 4.56 -8.39
N LEU A 77 -13.24 5.18 -7.23
CA LEU A 77 -12.27 4.82 -6.19
C LEU A 77 -13.03 4.38 -4.92
N ASN A 78 -13.17 3.06 -4.78
CA ASN A 78 -13.90 2.44 -3.69
C ASN A 78 -12.97 1.99 -2.57
N TYR A 79 -13.48 1.93 -1.34
CA TYR A 79 -12.80 1.31 -0.22
C TYR A 79 -13.69 0.28 0.47
N HIS A 80 -13.07 -0.76 1.00
CA HIS A 80 -13.74 -1.83 1.73
C HIS A 80 -12.91 -2.23 2.95
N SER A 81 -13.56 -2.42 4.08
CA SER A 81 -12.94 -2.93 5.32
C SER A 81 -13.77 -4.07 5.86
N ALA A 82 -13.12 -5.07 6.43
CA ALA A 82 -13.80 -6.16 7.12
C ALA A 82 -14.01 -5.80 8.60
N ASP A 83 -15.14 -6.16 9.18
CA ASP A 83 -15.52 -5.79 10.56
C ASP A 83 -14.53 -6.31 11.62
N ASN A 84 -13.92 -7.45 11.35
CA ASN A 84 -12.91 -8.10 12.19
C ASN A 84 -11.50 -7.51 12.03
N LEU A 85 -11.24 -6.76 10.95
CA LEU A 85 -9.97 -6.06 10.70
C LEU A 85 -10.21 -4.57 10.42
N PRO A 86 -10.74 -3.79 11.38
CA PRO A 86 -11.08 -2.37 11.16
C PRO A 86 -9.87 -1.48 10.86
N TYR A 87 -8.67 -1.97 11.13
CA TYR A 87 -7.40 -1.30 10.89
C TYR A 87 -6.80 -1.63 9.51
N MET A 88 -7.39 -2.55 8.75
CA MET A 88 -7.01 -2.86 7.38
C MET A 88 -8.17 -2.56 6.45
N ARG A 89 -7.87 -1.92 5.32
CA ARG A 89 -8.84 -1.70 4.25
C ARG A 89 -8.24 -1.99 2.90
N VAL A 90 -9.11 -2.26 1.94
CA VAL A 90 -8.81 -2.29 0.53
C VAL A 90 -9.15 -0.93 -0.05
N GLU A 91 -8.29 -0.41 -0.92
CA GLU A 91 -8.64 0.63 -1.87
C GLU A 91 -8.63 0.04 -3.28
N ALA A 92 -9.77 0.10 -3.96
CA ALA A 92 -10.01 -0.50 -5.26
C ALA A 92 -10.37 0.57 -6.29
N CYS A 93 -9.94 0.36 -7.53
CA CYS A 93 -10.28 1.21 -8.66
C CYS A 93 -11.16 0.43 -9.64
N ASP A 94 -12.33 0.97 -9.94
CA ASP A 94 -13.27 0.35 -10.88
C ASP A 94 -12.78 0.46 -12.33
N SER A 95 -12.09 1.57 -12.67
CA SER A 95 -11.57 1.83 -14.02
C SER A 95 -10.53 0.81 -14.48
N CYS A 96 -9.63 0.38 -13.58
CA CYS A 96 -8.56 -0.56 -13.91
C CYS A 96 -8.63 -1.90 -13.15
N ARG A 97 -9.70 -2.09 -12.37
CA ARG A 97 -10.00 -3.33 -11.63
C ARG A 97 -8.86 -3.79 -10.72
N THR A 98 -8.08 -2.83 -10.21
CA THR A 98 -6.91 -3.10 -9.38
C THR A 98 -7.16 -2.59 -7.97
N TYR A 99 -6.65 -3.33 -6.99
CA TYR A 99 -6.70 -2.91 -5.59
C TYR A 99 -5.33 -2.94 -4.90
N ILE A 100 -5.24 -2.23 -3.78
CA ILE A 100 -4.13 -2.28 -2.83
C ILE A 100 -4.68 -2.30 -1.41
N LYS A 101 -4.03 -3.03 -0.51
CA LYS A 101 -4.36 -2.98 0.92
C LYS A 101 -3.70 -1.79 1.59
N VAL A 102 -4.39 -1.25 2.57
CA VAL A 102 -4.00 -0.05 3.30
C VAL A 102 -4.18 -0.30 4.80
N ALA A 103 -3.09 -0.18 5.55
CA ALA A 103 -3.10 -0.24 7.00
C ALA A 103 -3.38 1.15 7.59
N ASP A 104 -4.39 1.29 8.42
CA ASP A 104 -4.73 2.55 9.10
C ASP A 104 -4.03 2.63 10.45
N LEU A 105 -2.83 3.23 10.47
CA LEU A 105 -1.99 3.37 11.67
C LEU A 105 -2.60 4.33 12.70
N ARG A 106 -3.62 5.11 12.32
CA ARG A 106 -4.33 6.03 13.22
C ARG A 106 -5.26 5.28 14.18
N THR A 107 -5.72 4.10 13.79
CA THR A 107 -6.67 3.27 14.56
C THR A 107 -5.96 2.34 15.56
N LYS A 108 -4.71 1.95 15.28
CA LYS A 108 -3.94 1.02 16.10
C LYS A 108 -2.44 1.31 15.99
N GLY A 109 -1.83 1.74 17.10
CA GLY A 109 -0.44 2.22 17.12
C GLY A 109 0.67 1.15 17.08
N LEU A 110 0.33 -0.15 17.12
CA LEU A 110 1.29 -1.27 17.14
C LEU A 110 1.10 -2.22 15.95
N LEU A 111 0.90 -1.68 14.76
CA LEU A 111 0.84 -2.49 13.54
C LEU A 111 2.25 -2.82 13.05
N ALA A 112 2.40 -4.03 12.52
CA ALA A 112 3.55 -4.46 11.73
C ALA A 112 3.06 -4.61 10.29
N PRO A 113 3.07 -3.54 9.48
CA PRO A 113 2.22 -3.44 8.30
C PRO A 113 2.39 -4.58 7.28
N VAL A 114 3.62 -5.10 7.12
CA VAL A 114 3.89 -6.27 6.26
C VAL A 114 3.18 -7.53 6.78
N VAL A 115 3.19 -7.74 8.10
CA VAL A 115 2.55 -8.90 8.75
C VAL A 115 1.03 -8.75 8.73
N ASP A 116 0.52 -7.55 9.01
CA ASP A 116 -0.92 -7.27 9.00
C ASP A 116 -1.52 -7.36 7.58
N GLU A 117 -0.76 -6.92 6.56
CA GLU A 117 -1.11 -7.15 5.14
C GLU A 117 -1.21 -8.65 4.84
N LEU A 118 -0.26 -9.44 5.33
CA LEU A 118 -0.27 -10.89 5.14
C LEU A 118 -1.41 -11.59 5.86
N ALA A 119 -1.72 -11.14 7.08
CA ALA A 119 -2.76 -11.73 7.93
C ALA A 119 -4.18 -11.37 7.45
N SER A 120 -4.35 -10.32 6.65
CA SER A 120 -5.64 -9.86 6.15
C SER A 120 -6.10 -10.57 4.87
N VAL A 121 -5.94 -11.89 4.81
CA VAL A 121 -6.24 -12.73 3.62
C VAL A 121 -7.69 -12.63 3.17
N GLU A 122 -8.61 -12.45 4.11
CA GLU A 122 -10.04 -12.29 3.83
C GLU A 122 -10.35 -11.11 2.90
N LEU A 123 -9.57 -10.02 2.99
CA LEU A 123 -9.70 -8.87 2.11
C LEU A 123 -9.28 -9.21 0.68
N ASP A 124 -8.23 -10.02 0.51
CA ASP A 124 -7.82 -10.50 -0.82
C ASP A 124 -8.90 -11.43 -1.41
N LEU A 125 -9.49 -12.29 -0.59
CA LEU A 125 -10.54 -13.21 -1.01
C LEU A 125 -11.79 -12.46 -1.47
N TRP A 126 -12.26 -11.50 -0.68
CA TRP A 126 -13.35 -10.61 -1.06
C TRP A 126 -13.06 -9.90 -2.38
N CYS A 127 -11.86 -9.34 -2.54
CA CYS A 127 -11.45 -8.67 -3.79
C CYS A 127 -11.50 -9.62 -4.99
N LYS A 128 -11.04 -10.86 -4.82
CA LYS A 128 -11.04 -11.87 -5.87
C LYS A 128 -12.46 -12.23 -6.29
N GLU A 129 -13.38 -12.38 -5.34
CA GLU A 129 -14.81 -12.60 -5.62
C GLU A 129 -15.44 -11.42 -6.37
N GLN A 130 -15.03 -10.19 -6.04
CA GLN A 130 -15.43 -9.01 -6.78
C GLN A 130 -14.81 -8.93 -8.17
N GLY A 131 -13.85 -9.78 -8.54
CA GLY A 131 -13.14 -9.74 -9.83
C GLY A 131 -12.08 -8.63 -9.91
N LEU A 132 -11.46 -8.29 -8.78
CA LEU A 132 -10.36 -7.33 -8.68
C LEU A 132 -9.01 -8.06 -8.66
N THR A 133 -7.97 -7.39 -9.15
CA THR A 133 -6.59 -7.90 -9.15
C THR A 133 -5.73 -7.10 -8.20
N LYS A 134 -4.92 -7.77 -7.38
CA LYS A 134 -3.98 -7.09 -6.48
C LYS A 134 -2.90 -6.40 -7.28
N HIS A 135 -2.55 -5.16 -6.91
CA HIS A 135 -1.53 -4.39 -7.63
C HIS A 135 -0.18 -5.12 -7.68
N GLN A 136 0.25 -5.65 -6.54
CA GLN A 136 1.47 -6.42 -6.42
C GLN A 136 1.26 -7.52 -5.37
N PRO A 137 1.45 -8.80 -5.74
CA PRO A 137 1.36 -9.90 -4.80
C PRO A 137 2.39 -9.81 -3.68
N ASN A 138 2.03 -10.34 -2.52
CA ASN A 138 2.92 -10.44 -1.37
C ASN A 138 3.82 -11.68 -1.40
N LEU A 139 4.57 -11.92 -0.32
CA LEU A 139 5.50 -13.04 -0.20
C LEU A 139 4.83 -14.41 -0.45
N LEU A 140 3.55 -14.53 -0.09
CA LEU A 140 2.77 -15.77 -0.28
C LEU A 140 2.16 -15.88 -1.69
N GLY A 141 2.44 -14.92 -2.58
CA GLY A 141 1.91 -14.90 -3.95
C GLY A 141 0.43 -14.52 -4.03
N MET A 142 -0.11 -13.93 -2.95
CA MET A 142 -1.48 -13.41 -2.88
C MET A 142 -1.52 -11.92 -3.21
#